data_AF-A0A1I7WCE1-F1
#
_entry.id   AF-A0A1I7WCE1-F1
#
_cell.length_a   1.000
_cell.length_b   1.000
_cell.length_c   1.000
_cell.angle_alpha   90.00
_cell.angle_beta   90.00
_cell.angle_gamma   90.00
#
_symmetry.space_group_name_H-M   'P 1'
#
loop_
_entity.id
_entity.type
_entity.pdbx_description
1 polymer ?
#
loop_
_entity_poly.entity_id
_entity_poly.type
_entity_poly.pdbx_seq_one_letter_code
_entity_poly.pdbx_strand_id
1 'polypeptide(L)'
;MAARPLVTVYNEKYEATESQIKLPAVFRAPIRPDVVSFIHDQVSKNKRQAHAVSTKAGMQHSAESWGTGRAVARIPRVRGGISSVVVFKDFHPKILVFRYMLQSVLERARVKCVTRSTSRSWDLCSCTVKTLIVLGLSATSQNVERLNILKLAPGGHLGRLLIWTESAFKKLDAIYGNLKANSSEMKKGWSVPIAKITNADVSRMIRSEEIVKAVRPVKKNIKTVKLNPYATALRCATRK
;
A
#
# COMPACT_ATOMS: atom_id res chain seq x y z
N MET A 1 -11.19 -24.22 -0.02
CA MET A 1 -11.75 -24.66 1.29
C MET A 1 -13.16 -24.11 1.48
N ALA A 2 -14.18 -24.97 1.64
CA ALA A 2 -15.60 -24.59 1.62
C ALA A 2 -16.26 -24.36 3.00
N ALA A 3 -15.63 -24.73 4.10
CA ALA A 3 -16.22 -24.68 5.44
C ALA A 3 -16.09 -23.30 6.12
N ARG A 4 -17.05 -22.96 7.00
CA ARG A 4 -17.01 -21.81 7.91
C ARG A 4 -16.94 -22.36 9.34
N PRO A 5 -15.83 -22.22 10.08
CA PRO A 5 -15.74 -22.74 11.44
C PRO A 5 -16.66 -21.95 12.39
N LEU A 6 -17.01 -22.58 13.51
CA LEU A 6 -17.65 -21.92 14.64
C LEU A 6 -16.58 -21.25 15.50
N VAL A 7 -16.86 -20.02 15.90
CA VAL A 7 -16.00 -19.19 16.76
C VAL A 7 -16.67 -19.10 18.12
N THR A 8 -15.90 -19.35 19.18
CA THR A 8 -16.34 -19.23 20.57
C THR A 8 -16.32 -17.76 20.99
N VAL A 9 -17.36 -17.34 21.70
CA VAL A 9 -17.42 -16.01 22.33
C VAL A 9 -16.76 -16.11 23.70
N TYR A 10 -16.01 -15.07 24.08
CA TYR A 10 -15.35 -15.00 25.37
C TYR A 10 -16.01 -13.92 26.23
N ASN A 11 -16.11 -14.20 27.52
CA ASN A 11 -16.52 -13.23 28.54
C ASN A 11 -15.34 -12.32 28.96
N GLU A 12 -15.65 -11.27 29.73
CA GLU A 12 -14.64 -10.34 30.27
C GLU A 12 -13.59 -11.01 31.17
N LYS A 13 -13.95 -12.17 31.76
CA LYS A 13 -13.07 -12.99 32.60
C LYS A 13 -12.20 -13.98 31.81
N TYR A 14 -12.19 -13.89 30.48
CA TYR A 14 -11.47 -14.79 29.56
C TYR A 14 -11.94 -16.25 29.57
N GLU A 15 -13.12 -16.51 30.12
CA GLU A 15 -13.78 -17.82 30.05
C GLU A 15 -14.57 -17.94 28.74
N ALA A 16 -14.55 -19.13 28.15
CA ALA A 16 -15.31 -19.43 26.94
C ALA A 16 -16.80 -19.57 27.28
N THR A 17 -17.63 -18.81 26.58
CA THR A 17 -19.08 -18.88 26.70
C THR A 17 -19.62 -20.02 25.82
N GLU A 18 -20.78 -20.57 26.15
CA GLU A 18 -21.47 -21.59 25.35
C GLU A 18 -21.95 -21.06 23.98
N SER A 19 -22.05 -19.74 23.82
CA SER A 19 -22.48 -19.11 22.57
C SER A 19 -21.41 -19.27 21.48
N GLN A 20 -21.76 -20.03 20.44
CA GLN A 20 -20.93 -20.24 19.26
C GLN A 20 -21.51 -19.52 18.05
N ILE A 21 -20.67 -18.78 17.32
CA ILE A 21 -21.07 -18.00 16.15
C ILE A 21 -20.32 -18.49 14.92
N LYS A 22 -21.02 -18.64 13.79
CA LYS A 22 -20.39 -18.98 12.51
C LYS A 22 -19.47 -17.83 12.06
N LEU A 23 -18.24 -18.14 11.65
CA LEU A 23 -17.31 -17.15 11.11
C LEU A 23 -17.93 -16.40 9.91
N PRO A 24 -18.03 -15.05 9.92
CA PRO A 24 -18.60 -14.27 8.82
C PRO A 24 -17.95 -14.51 7.46
N ALA A 25 -18.71 -14.42 6.37
CA ALA A 25 -18.20 -14.70 5.02
C ALA A 25 -17.08 -13.73 4.59
N VAL A 26 -17.09 -12.52 5.18
CA VAL A 26 -16.10 -11.45 4.97
C VAL A 26 -14.67 -11.94 5.22
N PHE A 27 -14.45 -12.73 6.27
CA PHE A 27 -13.10 -13.21 6.64
C PHE A 27 -12.54 -14.26 5.66
N ARG A 28 -13.34 -14.72 4.70
CA ARG A 28 -12.91 -15.69 3.68
C ARG A 28 -12.59 -15.02 2.33
N ALA A 29 -12.84 -13.73 2.19
CA ALA A 29 -12.51 -13.04 0.96
C ALA A 29 -11.02 -13.17 0.62
N PRO A 30 -10.66 -13.26 -0.68
CA PRO A 30 -9.28 -13.34 -1.10
C PRO A 30 -8.52 -12.09 -0.65
N ILE A 31 -7.38 -12.30 0.02
CA ILE A 31 -6.54 -11.23 0.53
C ILE A 31 -5.76 -10.59 -0.63
N ARG A 32 -5.93 -9.27 -0.83
CA ARG A 32 -5.27 -8.49 -1.88
C ARG A 32 -4.46 -7.31 -1.30
N PRO A 33 -3.19 -7.50 -0.91
CA PRO A 33 -2.35 -6.44 -0.33
C PRO A 33 -2.06 -5.30 -1.30
N ASP A 34 -2.05 -5.60 -2.60
CA ASP A 34 -1.91 -4.65 -3.70
C ASP A 34 -3.04 -3.60 -3.68
N VAL A 35 -4.28 -4.06 -3.51
CA VAL A 35 -5.45 -3.17 -3.53
C VAL A 35 -5.52 -2.36 -2.24
N VAL A 36 -5.28 -3.01 -1.10
CA VAL A 36 -5.34 -2.34 0.20
C VAL A 36 -4.29 -1.24 0.33
N SER A 37 -3.04 -1.51 -0.05
CA SER A 37 -1.97 -0.49 -0.03
C SER A 37 -2.29 0.67 -0.97
N PHE A 38 -2.73 0.37 -2.19
CA PHE A 38 -3.12 1.39 -3.17
C PHE A 38 -4.24 2.29 -2.65
N ILE A 39 -5.30 1.72 -2.08
CA ILE A 39 -6.45 2.48 -1.58
C ILE A 39 -6.10 3.23 -0.30
N HIS A 40 -5.37 2.61 0.62
CA HIS A 40 -4.87 3.28 1.83
C HIS A 40 -4.11 4.56 1.47
N ASP A 41 -3.22 4.50 0.48
CA ASP A 41 -2.47 5.65 0.00
C ASP A 41 -3.34 6.76 -0.56
N GLN A 42 -4.37 6.41 -1.35
CA GLN A 42 -5.30 7.42 -1.88
C GLN A 42 -6.14 8.04 -0.76
N VAL A 43 -6.64 7.23 0.18
CA VAL A 43 -7.48 7.70 1.29
C VAL A 43 -6.68 8.54 2.28
N SER A 44 -5.42 8.18 2.55
CA SER A 44 -4.51 8.95 3.41
C SER A 44 -4.24 10.34 2.85
N LYS A 45 -4.13 10.46 1.51
CA LYS A 45 -3.95 11.75 0.82
C LYS A 45 -5.15 12.70 0.97
N ASN A 46 -6.35 12.19 1.26
CA ASN A 46 -7.55 13.02 1.37
C ASN A 46 -7.59 13.89 2.64
N LYS A 47 -6.81 13.56 3.68
CA LYS A 47 -6.70 14.38 4.90
C LYS A 47 -5.61 15.46 4.82
N ARG A 48 -4.82 15.48 3.74
CA ARG A 48 -3.72 16.42 3.61
C ARG A 48 -4.26 17.83 3.43
N GLN A 49 -3.84 18.72 4.32
CA GLN A 49 -4.10 20.14 4.18
C GLN A 49 -3.16 20.75 3.14
N ALA A 50 -3.71 21.63 2.30
CA ALA A 50 -2.91 22.39 1.35
C ALA A 50 -1.97 23.31 2.13
N HIS A 51 -0.70 23.34 1.71
CA HIS A 51 0.31 24.25 2.23
C HIS A 51 0.99 24.92 1.04
N ALA A 52 1.26 26.21 1.17
CA ALA A 52 1.92 27.00 0.13
C ALA A 52 2.76 28.10 0.79
N VAL A 53 3.84 28.48 0.10
CA VAL A 53 4.59 29.69 0.46
C VAL A 53 3.80 30.90 0.00
N SER A 54 3.83 31.98 0.77
CA SER A 54 3.17 33.25 0.43
C SER A 54 3.55 33.71 -0.99
N THR A 55 2.58 34.21 -1.74
CA THR A 55 2.77 34.72 -3.12
C THR A 55 3.74 35.88 -3.19
N LYS A 56 3.86 36.65 -2.10
CA LYS A 56 4.76 37.80 -2.01
C LYS A 56 6.06 37.50 -1.26
N ALA A 57 6.31 36.25 -0.85
CA ALA A 57 7.54 35.90 -0.15
C ALA A 57 8.77 36.23 -1.02
N GLY A 58 9.71 37.01 -0.48
CA GLY A 58 10.89 37.50 -1.22
C GLY A 58 10.63 38.68 -2.17
N MET A 59 9.38 38.94 -2.57
CA MET A 59 9.00 39.99 -3.52
C MET A 59 8.55 41.32 -2.89
N GLN A 60 8.60 41.44 -1.56
CA GLN A 60 8.21 42.66 -0.81
C GLN A 60 9.23 43.80 -0.91
N HIS A 61 10.21 43.71 -1.82
CA HIS A 61 11.27 44.70 -1.98
C HIS A 61 11.13 45.46 -3.29
N SER A 62 11.21 46.79 -3.21
CA SER A 62 11.36 47.68 -4.37
C SER A 62 12.79 47.58 -4.88
N ALA A 63 12.99 46.72 -5.89
CA ALA A 63 14.28 46.45 -6.49
C ALA A 63 14.24 46.68 -8.00
N GLU A 64 15.25 47.38 -8.50
CA GLU A 64 15.39 47.74 -9.91
C GLU A 64 16.81 47.45 -10.40
N SER A 65 16.94 47.15 -11.69
CA SER A 65 18.24 46.92 -12.32
C SER A 65 18.89 48.25 -12.66
N TRP A 66 20.18 48.40 -12.37
CA TRP A 66 20.91 49.64 -12.64
C TRP A 66 21.27 49.86 -14.12
N GLY A 67 20.92 48.93 -15.01
CA GLY A 67 21.18 49.05 -16.44
C GLY A 67 22.66 48.89 -16.81
N THR A 68 23.04 49.41 -17.97
CA THR A 68 24.41 49.37 -18.50
C THR A 68 25.26 50.53 -17.95
N GLY A 69 26.59 50.46 -18.10
CA GLY A 69 27.50 51.57 -17.78
C GLY A 69 28.03 51.62 -16.34
N ARG A 70 27.85 50.55 -15.56
CA ARG A 70 28.35 50.45 -14.17
C ARG A 70 29.26 49.23 -13.90
N ALA A 71 29.71 48.53 -14.95
CA ALA A 71 30.55 47.32 -14.87
C ALA A 71 30.02 46.22 -13.92
N VAL A 72 28.70 46.11 -13.77
CA VAL A 72 28.01 45.20 -12.85
C VAL A 72 26.90 44.46 -13.59
N ALA A 73 26.61 43.21 -13.18
CA ALA A 73 25.54 42.41 -13.75
C ALA A 73 24.16 43.10 -13.63
N ARG A 74 23.31 42.94 -14.65
CA ARG A 74 21.99 43.58 -14.77
C ARG A 74 20.90 42.97 -13.85
N ILE A 75 21.28 42.55 -12.64
CA ILE A 75 20.37 41.96 -11.64
C ILE A 75 19.73 43.10 -10.82
N PRO A 76 18.42 43.03 -10.52
CA PRO A 76 17.75 44.02 -9.67
C PRO A 76 18.33 44.10 -8.25
N ARG A 77 18.40 45.30 -7.67
CA ARG A 77 18.96 45.57 -6.32
C ARG A 77 18.03 46.45 -5.49
N VAL A 78 18.03 46.30 -4.16
CA VAL A 78 17.28 47.20 -3.26
C VAL A 78 17.89 48.60 -3.32
N ARG A 79 17.04 49.64 -3.39
CA ARG A 79 17.46 51.04 -3.32
C ARG A 79 17.73 51.46 -1.86
N GLY A 80 18.79 52.25 -1.62
CA GLY A 80 18.91 53.07 -0.39
C GLY A 80 19.76 52.55 0.78
N GLY A 81 20.87 51.84 0.58
CA GLY A 81 21.78 51.48 1.69
C GLY A 81 23.25 51.27 1.29
N ILE A 82 24.16 51.45 2.27
CA ILE A 82 25.63 51.24 2.14
C ILE A 82 25.95 49.75 1.94
N SER A 83 25.10 48.86 2.45
CA SER A 83 25.10 47.42 2.19
C SER A 83 24.05 47.10 1.11
N SER A 84 24.42 47.24 -0.16
CA SER A 84 23.54 46.88 -1.27
C SER A 84 23.33 45.36 -1.33
N VAL A 85 22.27 44.86 -0.69
CA VAL A 85 21.86 43.46 -0.78
C VAL A 85 21.28 43.21 -2.18
N VAL A 86 21.84 42.22 -2.88
CA VAL A 86 21.36 41.80 -4.20
C VAL A 86 20.00 41.13 -4.04
N VAL A 87 18.97 41.66 -4.71
CA VAL A 87 17.66 41.01 -4.75
C VAL A 87 17.62 40.15 -5.99
N PHE A 88 17.68 38.83 -5.79
CA PHE A 88 17.47 37.87 -6.87
C PHE A 88 15.99 37.88 -7.28
N LYS A 89 15.57 38.91 -8.02
CA LYS A 89 14.28 38.94 -8.72
C LYS A 89 14.48 38.20 -10.05
N ASP A 90 13.67 37.17 -10.25
CA ASP A 90 13.72 36.17 -11.31
C ASP A 90 14.11 36.72 -12.70
N PHE A 91 15.00 36.00 -13.43
CA PHE A 91 14.77 35.68 -14.85
C PHE A 91 15.70 34.61 -15.48
N HIS A 92 16.62 33.94 -14.76
CA HIS A 92 17.49 32.93 -15.40
C HIS A 92 17.81 31.71 -14.52
N PRO A 93 17.70 30.45 -15.02
CA PRO A 93 17.90 29.21 -14.24
C PRO A 93 19.33 28.91 -13.79
N LYS A 94 20.32 29.78 -14.06
CA LYS A 94 21.75 29.41 -13.99
C LYS A 94 22.56 30.03 -12.85
N ILE A 95 21.96 30.71 -11.86
CA ILE A 95 22.74 31.28 -10.75
C ILE A 95 22.23 30.72 -9.42
N LEU A 96 23.18 30.19 -8.65
CA LEU A 96 23.06 29.51 -7.37
C LEU A 96 22.41 30.41 -6.31
N VAL A 97 21.09 30.49 -6.27
CA VAL A 97 20.25 30.33 -5.08
C VAL A 97 18.86 29.91 -5.56
N PHE A 98 18.53 28.65 -5.29
CA PHE A 98 17.21 28.02 -5.31
C PHE A 98 16.04 28.82 -5.93
N ARG A 99 15.77 28.50 -7.19
CA ARG A 99 14.55 28.87 -7.90
C ARG A 99 13.35 28.19 -7.23
N TYR A 100 12.50 28.96 -6.56
CA TYR A 100 11.10 28.59 -6.28
C TYR A 100 10.26 28.66 -7.59
N MET A 101 10.69 28.01 -8.68
CA MET A 101 9.90 27.97 -9.94
C MET A 101 8.69 27.04 -9.89
N LEU A 102 8.29 26.66 -8.70
CA LEU A 102 7.02 26.04 -8.46
C LEU A 102 6.49 26.79 -7.26
N GLN A 103 6.01 28.02 -7.48
CA GLN A 103 4.98 28.58 -6.62
C GLN A 103 3.97 27.44 -6.48
N SER A 104 3.96 26.82 -5.30
CA SER A 104 3.11 25.68 -5.01
C SER A 104 1.69 26.22 -5.01
N VAL A 105 1.09 26.30 -6.19
CA VAL A 105 -0.29 26.75 -6.36
C VAL A 105 -1.11 25.89 -5.42
N LEU A 106 -1.92 26.56 -4.58
CA LEU A 106 -2.84 25.94 -3.60
C LEU A 106 -3.68 24.80 -4.21
N GLU A 107 -3.83 24.79 -5.54
CA GLU A 107 -4.51 23.79 -6.36
C GLU A 107 -3.85 22.41 -6.44
N ARG A 108 -2.60 22.21 -5.97
CA ARG A 108 -1.97 20.86 -6.03
C ARG A 108 -2.55 19.86 -5.03
N ALA A 109 -3.41 20.28 -4.11
CA ALA A 109 -4.16 19.37 -3.25
C ALA A 109 -5.37 18.77 -3.99
N ARG A 110 -5.13 17.98 -5.04
CA ARG A 110 -6.20 17.17 -5.64
C ARG A 110 -6.57 16.04 -4.69
N VAL A 111 -7.73 16.18 -4.03
CA VAL A 111 -8.43 15.06 -3.39
C VAL A 111 -8.54 13.95 -4.43
N LYS A 112 -7.97 12.78 -4.12
CA LYS A 112 -8.02 11.66 -5.06
C LYS A 112 -9.30 10.88 -4.83
N CYS A 113 -10.22 11.01 -5.79
CA CYS A 113 -11.44 10.24 -5.83
C CYS A 113 -11.13 8.80 -6.20
N VAL A 114 -11.06 7.91 -5.21
CA VAL A 114 -11.18 6.46 -5.45
C VAL A 114 -12.62 6.19 -5.92
N THR A 115 -12.78 5.46 -7.02
CA THR A 115 -14.08 5.02 -7.56
C THR A 115 -14.97 4.47 -6.45
N ARG A 116 -16.16 5.07 -6.32
CA ARG A 116 -16.85 5.29 -5.05
C ARG A 116 -17.61 4.06 -4.50
N SER A 117 -17.91 3.05 -5.31
CA SER A 117 -18.87 1.99 -4.93
C SER A 117 -18.26 0.59 -4.81
N THR A 118 -17.46 0.15 -5.77
CA THR A 118 -16.84 -1.17 -5.73
C THR A 118 -15.59 -1.12 -4.85
N SER A 119 -14.49 -0.51 -5.28
CA SER A 119 -13.15 -0.57 -4.67
C SER A 119 -13.08 -0.46 -3.13
N ARG A 120 -13.71 0.55 -2.51
CA ARG A 120 -13.60 0.80 -1.04
C ARG A 120 -14.15 -0.31 -0.15
N SER A 121 -15.04 -1.15 -0.67
CA SER A 121 -15.63 -2.26 0.09
C SER A 121 -14.85 -3.57 -0.09
N TRP A 122 -13.97 -3.67 -1.12
CA TRP A 122 -13.07 -4.82 -1.30
C TRP A 122 -12.03 -4.88 -0.17
N ASP A 123 -11.62 -3.71 0.32
CA ASP A 123 -10.53 -3.54 1.28
C ASP A 123 -10.89 -4.01 2.70
N LEU A 124 -12.14 -3.80 3.10
CA LEU A 124 -12.63 -4.17 4.44
C LEU A 124 -12.69 -5.70 4.62
N CYS A 125 -12.84 -6.42 3.50
CA CYS A 125 -12.84 -7.89 3.43
C CYS A 125 -11.42 -8.50 3.53
N SER A 126 -10.40 -7.82 2.97
CA SER A 126 -9.02 -8.34 2.93
C SER A 126 -8.21 -8.07 4.21
N CYS A 127 -8.53 -7.01 4.95
CA CYS A 127 -7.70 -6.55 6.08
C CYS A 127 -7.78 -7.40 7.35
N THR A 128 -8.78 -8.28 7.49
CA THR A 128 -9.16 -8.87 8.77
C THR A 128 -8.54 -10.24 9.09
N VAL A 129 -7.65 -10.78 8.25
CA VAL A 129 -7.33 -12.22 8.27
C VAL A 129 -5.88 -12.56 8.66
N LYS A 130 -5.16 -11.71 9.40
CA LYS A 130 -3.88 -12.15 9.99
C LYS A 130 -3.60 -11.44 11.30
N THR A 131 -3.82 -12.13 12.41
CA THR A 131 -3.55 -11.59 13.75
C THR A 131 -2.65 -12.53 14.51
N LEU A 132 -1.40 -12.12 14.71
CA LEU A 132 -0.54 -12.64 15.78
C LEU A 132 0.49 -11.57 16.19
N ILE A 133 0.51 -11.34 17.51
CA ILE A 133 1.55 -10.79 18.39
C ILE A 133 1.60 -9.24 18.57
N VAL A 134 1.57 -8.91 19.86
CA VAL A 134 1.48 -7.62 20.55
C VAL A 134 2.85 -6.94 20.63
N LEU A 135 2.88 -5.60 20.49
CA LEU A 135 3.60 -4.66 21.36
C LEU A 135 3.18 -3.22 20.97
N GLY A 136 2.68 -2.45 21.94
CA GLY A 136 2.44 -0.99 21.79
C GLY A 136 1.15 -0.56 21.07
N LEU A 137 0.00 -1.17 21.37
CA LEU A 137 -1.27 -0.84 20.68
C LEU A 137 -1.91 0.46 21.19
N SER A 138 -1.89 1.51 20.36
CA SER A 138 -2.87 2.59 20.47
C SER A 138 -4.27 2.03 20.21
N ALA A 139 -5.10 1.91 21.24
CA ALA A 139 -6.47 1.41 21.10
C ALA A 139 -7.34 2.45 20.36
N THR A 140 -8.03 2.03 19.29
CA THR A 140 -8.96 2.91 18.56
C THR A 140 -10.31 2.24 18.41
N SER A 141 -11.38 2.85 18.93
CA SER A 141 -12.76 2.37 18.74
C SER A 141 -13.31 2.73 17.35
N GLN A 142 -14.09 1.83 16.75
CA GLN A 142 -14.72 1.99 15.43
C GLN A 142 -16.11 1.33 15.39
N ASN A 143 -17.03 1.94 14.64
CA ASN A 143 -18.35 1.36 14.37
C ASN A 143 -18.29 0.45 13.12
N VAL A 144 -19.00 -0.67 13.16
CA VAL A 144 -19.04 -1.74 12.14
C VAL A 144 -19.63 -1.25 10.81
N GLU A 145 -20.63 -0.38 10.86
CA GLU A 145 -21.29 0.15 9.67
C GLU A 145 -20.39 1.07 8.84
N ARG A 146 -19.42 1.72 9.50
CA ARG A 146 -18.53 2.73 8.91
C ARG A 146 -17.07 2.47 9.28
N LEU A 147 -16.57 1.30 8.87
CA LEU A 147 -15.17 0.93 9.07
C LEU A 147 -14.25 1.77 8.16
N ASN A 148 -13.15 2.25 8.75
CA ASN A 148 -12.15 3.04 8.03
C ASN A 148 -10.87 2.23 7.77
N ILE A 149 -10.44 2.21 6.51
CA ILE A 149 -9.23 1.49 6.07
C ILE A 149 -7.97 2.02 6.78
N LEU A 150 -7.88 3.33 7.04
CA LEU A 150 -6.72 3.93 7.72
C LEU A 150 -6.51 3.38 9.14
N LYS A 151 -7.61 2.98 9.79
CA LYS A 151 -7.55 2.37 11.12
C LYS A 151 -7.33 0.86 10.98
N LEU A 152 -7.96 0.18 10.03
CA LEU A 152 -7.78 -1.27 9.90
C LEU A 152 -6.40 -1.68 9.40
N ALA A 153 -5.76 -0.88 8.56
CA ALA A 153 -4.46 -1.15 7.96
C ALA A 153 -3.54 0.08 8.12
N PRO A 154 -2.97 0.32 9.31
CA PRO A 154 -2.08 1.46 9.52
C PRO A 154 -0.86 1.34 8.60
N GLY A 155 -0.58 2.39 7.83
CA GLY A 155 0.51 2.38 6.85
C GLY A 155 0.29 1.47 5.65
N GLY A 156 -0.93 0.96 5.43
CA GLY A 156 -1.24 0.04 4.35
C GLY A 156 -0.83 -1.41 4.61
N HIS A 157 -0.41 -1.74 5.84
CA HIS A 157 -0.12 -3.12 6.24
C HIS A 157 -1.40 -3.84 6.67
N LEU A 158 -1.59 -5.05 6.16
CA LEU A 158 -2.66 -5.95 6.57
C LEU A 158 -2.34 -6.59 7.93
N GLY A 159 -3.39 -6.95 8.68
CA GLY A 159 -3.22 -7.76 9.90
C GLY A 159 -3.14 -6.97 11.21
N ARG A 160 -3.99 -5.96 11.37
CA ARG A 160 -4.17 -5.30 12.67
C ARG A 160 -4.95 -6.19 13.63
N LEU A 161 -4.55 -6.22 14.90
CA LEU A 161 -5.32 -6.86 15.97
C LEU A 161 -6.67 -6.15 16.17
N LEU A 162 -7.75 -6.90 16.01
CA LEU A 162 -9.12 -6.44 16.19
C LEU A 162 -9.80 -7.25 17.29
N ILE A 163 -10.47 -6.56 18.19
CA ILE A 163 -11.36 -7.14 19.18
C ILE A 163 -12.79 -6.81 18.73
N TRP A 164 -13.61 -7.84 18.59
CA TRP A 164 -15.00 -7.72 18.17
C TRP A 164 -15.93 -7.97 19.35
N THR A 165 -16.98 -7.17 19.48
CA THR A 165 -18.10 -7.52 20.35
C THR A 165 -19.01 -8.53 19.64
N GLU A 166 -19.75 -9.33 20.42
CA GLU A 166 -20.63 -10.37 19.88
C GLU A 166 -21.63 -9.81 18.85
N SER A 167 -22.28 -8.69 19.20
CA SER A 167 -23.25 -8.02 18.34
C SER A 167 -22.62 -7.46 17.07
N ALA A 168 -21.40 -6.91 17.17
CA ALA A 168 -20.65 -6.42 16.01
C ALA A 168 -20.32 -7.55 15.03
N PHE A 169 -19.95 -8.73 15.56
CA PHE A 169 -19.56 -9.87 14.75
C PHE A 169 -20.74 -10.45 13.96
N LYS A 170 -21.93 -10.56 14.59
CA LYS A 170 -23.16 -11.00 13.91
C LYS A 170 -23.61 -10.02 12.81
N LYS A 171 -23.43 -8.71 13.04
CA LYS A 171 -23.80 -7.65 12.07
C LYS A 171 -23.00 -7.70 10.77
N LEU A 172 -21.81 -8.29 10.75
CA LEU A 172 -20.97 -8.34 9.53
C LEU A 172 -21.63 -9.10 8.38
N ASP A 173 -22.34 -10.19 8.67
CA ASP A 173 -23.04 -10.98 7.64
C ASP A 173 -24.22 -10.19 7.02
N ALA A 174 -24.91 -9.33 7.79
CA ALA A 174 -25.97 -8.47 7.28
C ALA A 174 -25.42 -7.34 6.38
N ILE A 175 -24.29 -6.72 6.79
CA ILE A 175 -23.69 -5.59 6.06
C ILE A 175 -23.07 -6.03 4.73
N TYR A 176 -22.33 -7.14 4.73
CA TYR A 176 -21.53 -7.58 3.59
C TYR A 176 -22.15 -8.76 2.82
N GLY A 177 -23.16 -9.41 3.38
CA GLY A 177 -23.80 -10.57 2.79
C GLY A 177 -23.04 -11.87 3.02
N ASN A 178 -23.65 -12.97 2.58
CA ASN A 178 -23.08 -14.31 2.67
C ASN A 178 -22.57 -14.77 1.30
N LEU A 179 -21.62 -15.72 1.27
CA LEU A 179 -21.12 -16.27 0.00
C LEU A 179 -22.19 -16.98 -0.86
N LYS A 180 -23.34 -17.33 -0.27
CA LYS A 180 -24.49 -17.95 -0.96
C LYS A 180 -25.54 -16.93 -1.39
N ALA A 181 -25.80 -15.95 -0.53
CA ALA A 181 -26.68 -14.83 -0.83
C ALA A 181 -25.81 -13.77 -1.48
N ASN A 182 -25.65 -13.82 -2.80
CA ASN A 182 -24.74 -12.99 -3.60
C ASN A 182 -24.99 -11.46 -3.50
N SER A 183 -25.81 -11.01 -2.55
CA SER A 183 -26.18 -9.63 -2.27
C SER A 183 -26.15 -9.35 -0.77
N SER A 184 -25.60 -8.21 -0.38
CA SER A 184 -25.74 -7.64 0.96
C SER A 184 -27.07 -6.91 1.15
N GLU A 185 -27.59 -6.88 2.38
CA GLU A 185 -28.82 -6.17 2.74
C GLU A 185 -28.60 -4.65 2.78
N MET A 186 -27.51 -4.22 3.42
CA MET A 186 -27.27 -2.79 3.65
C MET A 186 -26.59 -2.10 2.47
N LYS A 187 -25.67 -2.79 1.77
CA LYS A 187 -24.94 -2.23 0.63
C LYS A 187 -25.61 -2.65 -0.68
N LYS A 188 -26.17 -1.68 -1.40
CA LYS A 188 -26.80 -1.91 -2.70
C LYS A 188 -25.76 -2.35 -3.74
N GLY A 189 -26.03 -3.44 -4.46
CA GLY A 189 -25.19 -3.92 -5.57
C GLY A 189 -23.80 -4.41 -5.14
N TRP A 190 -23.62 -4.73 -3.85
CA TRP A 190 -22.35 -5.22 -3.32
C TRP A 190 -22.40 -6.74 -3.12
N SER A 191 -21.30 -7.40 -3.48
CA SER A 191 -21.08 -8.83 -3.33
C SER A 191 -19.65 -9.11 -2.88
N VAL A 192 -19.45 -10.22 -2.16
CA VAL A 192 -18.13 -10.63 -1.68
C VAL A 192 -17.28 -11.06 -2.88
N PRO A 193 -16.02 -10.60 -3.00
CA PRO A 193 -15.19 -10.93 -4.14
C PRO A 193 -14.84 -12.42 -4.19
N ILE A 194 -14.92 -12.98 -5.39
CA ILE A 194 -14.62 -14.39 -5.64
C ILE A 194 -13.10 -14.56 -5.78
N ALA A 195 -12.56 -15.58 -5.11
CA ALA A 195 -11.15 -15.94 -5.27
C ALA A 195 -10.89 -16.47 -6.68
N LYS A 196 -9.80 -16.02 -7.32
CA LYS A 196 -9.39 -16.48 -8.65
C LYS A 196 -9.01 -17.97 -8.67
N ILE A 197 -8.54 -18.50 -7.54
CA ILE A 197 -8.17 -19.90 -7.35
C ILE A 197 -8.98 -20.41 -6.15
N THR A 198 -9.55 -21.61 -6.28
CA THR A 198 -10.37 -22.23 -5.23
C THR A 198 -9.57 -22.74 -4.03
N ASN A 199 -8.33 -23.21 -4.28
CA ASN A 199 -7.38 -23.69 -3.29
C ASN A 199 -6.11 -22.82 -3.31
N ALA A 200 -5.71 -22.31 -2.14
CA ALA A 200 -4.53 -21.44 -2.03
C ALA A 200 -3.21 -22.24 -2.03
N ASP A 201 -3.22 -23.50 -1.57
CA ASP A 201 -2.03 -24.35 -1.46
C ASP A 201 -1.63 -24.95 -2.82
N VAL A 202 -1.10 -24.10 -3.69
CA VAL A 202 -0.59 -24.51 -5.01
C VAL A 202 0.50 -25.57 -4.87
N SER A 203 1.34 -25.50 -3.83
CA SER A 203 2.39 -26.50 -3.55
C SER A 203 1.84 -27.90 -3.31
N ARG A 204 0.66 -28.01 -2.67
CA ARG A 204 -0.02 -29.30 -2.47
C ARG A 204 -0.64 -29.78 -3.77
N MET A 205 -1.25 -28.86 -4.52
CA MET A 205 -1.84 -29.18 -5.82
C MET A 205 -0.79 -29.67 -6.83
N ILE A 206 0.35 -29.00 -6.96
CA ILE A 206 1.44 -29.41 -7.87
C ILE A 206 1.97 -30.82 -7.54
N ARG A 207 1.92 -31.22 -6.27
CA ARG A 207 2.36 -32.54 -5.80
C ARG A 207 1.25 -33.59 -5.85
N SER A 208 0.06 -33.26 -6.35
CA SER A 208 -1.00 -34.24 -6.52
C SER A 208 -0.57 -35.30 -7.53
N GLU A 209 -0.98 -36.54 -7.29
CA GLU A 209 -0.64 -37.66 -8.17
C GLU A 209 -1.12 -37.42 -9.60
N GLU A 210 -2.27 -36.75 -9.75
CA GLU A 210 -2.84 -36.34 -11.04
C GLU A 210 -1.86 -35.49 -11.86
N ILE A 211 -1.25 -34.48 -11.23
CA ILE A 211 -0.31 -33.56 -11.89
C ILE A 211 1.04 -34.24 -12.07
N VAL A 212 1.55 -34.91 -11.03
CA VAL A 212 2.86 -35.58 -11.08
C VAL A 212 2.90 -36.66 -12.15
N LYS A 213 1.80 -37.39 -12.36
CA LYS A 213 1.70 -38.41 -13.41
C LYS A 213 1.69 -37.82 -14.82
N ALA A 214 1.12 -36.63 -15.00
CA ALA A 214 1.06 -35.96 -16.30
C ALA A 214 2.34 -35.18 -16.66
N VAL A 215 3.09 -34.74 -15.65
CA VAL A 215 4.28 -33.91 -15.84
C VAL A 215 5.47 -34.74 -16.32
N ARG A 216 6.15 -34.25 -17.36
CA ARG A 216 7.40 -34.84 -17.84
C ARG A 216 8.50 -34.71 -16.77
N PRO A 217 9.39 -35.71 -16.62
CA PRO A 217 10.48 -35.62 -15.67
C PRO A 217 11.40 -34.44 -16.01
N VAL A 218 11.94 -33.79 -14.96
CA VAL A 218 12.85 -32.65 -15.11
C VAL A 218 14.15 -33.10 -15.79
N LYS A 219 14.49 -32.50 -16.94
CA LYS A 219 15.78 -32.72 -17.60
C LYS A 219 16.89 -32.03 -16.81
N LYS A 220 17.80 -32.81 -16.22
CA LYS A 220 19.01 -32.28 -15.58
C LYS A 220 20.06 -32.02 -16.67
N ASN A 221 20.35 -30.75 -16.96
CA ASN A 221 21.46 -30.38 -17.83
C ASN A 221 22.78 -30.54 -17.06
N ILE A 222 23.32 -31.76 -17.06
CA ILE A 222 24.65 -32.04 -16.53
C ILE A 222 25.65 -31.47 -17.54
N LYS A 223 26.35 -30.40 -17.16
CA LYS A 223 27.49 -29.91 -17.95
C LYS A 223 28.65 -30.89 -17.78
N THR A 224 28.78 -31.83 -18.71
CA THR A 224 29.97 -32.68 -18.79
C THR A 224 31.09 -31.86 -19.44
N VAL A 225 32.18 -31.62 -18.70
CA VAL A 225 33.41 -31.10 -19.29
C VAL A 225 34.01 -32.21 -20.17
N LYS A 226 34.18 -31.94 -21.47
CA LYS A 226 34.85 -32.86 -22.38
C LYS A 226 36.33 -32.91 -22.00
N LEU A 227 36.77 -33.99 -21.36
CA LEU A 227 38.18 -34.21 -21.10
C LEU A 227 38.91 -34.39 -22.43
N ASN A 228 40.03 -33.70 -22.60
CA ASN A 228 40.87 -33.87 -23.78
C ASN A 228 41.41 -35.32 -23.79
N PRO A 229 41.14 -36.13 -24.83
CA PRO A 229 41.59 -37.53 -24.91
C PRO A 229 43.12 -37.68 -24.84
N TYR A 230 43.88 -36.63 -25.18
CA TYR A 230 45.34 -36.63 -25.09
C TYR A 230 45.88 -36.21 -23.72
N ALA A 231 45.04 -35.74 -22.78
CA ALA A 231 45.50 -35.24 -21.48
C ALA A 231 46.10 -36.34 -20.59
N THR A 232 45.76 -37.61 -20.82
CA THR A 232 46.35 -38.77 -20.14
C THR A 232 47.68 -39.14 -20.80
N ALA A 233 47.73 -39.15 -22.14
CA ALA A 233 48.93 -39.45 -22.90
C ALA A 233 50.05 -38.41 -22.69
N LEU A 234 49.70 -37.12 -22.67
CA LEU A 234 50.64 -36.02 -22.38
C LEU A 234 51.23 -36.12 -20.97
N ARG A 235 50.45 -36.53 -19.97
CA ARG A 235 50.93 -36.75 -18.59
C ARG A 235 51.89 -37.94 -18.45
N CYS A 236 51.74 -38.97 -19.29
CA CYS A 236 52.67 -40.08 -19.37
C CYS A 236 53.95 -39.70 -20.13
N ALA A 237 53.86 -38.86 -21.17
CA ALA A 237 55.00 -38.42 -21.96
C ALA A 237 55.94 -37.47 -21.20
N THR A 238 55.40 -36.62 -20.30
CA THR A 238 56.18 -35.70 -19.46
C THR A 238 56.76 -36.34 -18.20
N ARG A 239 56.62 -37.66 -18.02
CA ARG A 239 57.16 -38.43 -16.87
C ARG A 239 58.49 -39.15 -17.18
N LYS A 240 59.14 -38.82 -18.30
CA LYS A 240 60.50 -39.26 -18.62
C LYS A 240 61.54 -38.23 -18.17
#